data_AF-A0A1J3IVH2-F1
#
_entry.id   AF-A0A1J3IVH2-F1
#
_cell.length_a   1.000
_cell.length_b   1.000
_cell.length_c   1.000
_cell.angle_alpha   90.00
_cell.angle_beta   90.00
_cell.angle_gamma   90.00
#
_symmetry.space_group_name_H-M   'P 1'
#
loop_
_entity.id
_entity.type
_entity.pdbx_description
1 polymer ?
#
loop_
_entity_poly.entity_id
_entity_poly.type
_entity_poly.pdbx_seq_one_letter_code
_entity_poly.pdbx_strand_id
1 'polypeptide(L)'
;MELATGRRAVDEGEECLVEWARQEMTGNMTAKGSPFTLSGTKPENGAEELTELLKVGVKCTADHPQARTNMKEVLAMLVKISRKSELFNGLSSPGYSHREM
;
A
#
# COMPACT_ATOMS: atom_id res chain seq x y z
N MET A 1 -2.89 2.29 -7.70
CA MET A 1 -3.89 2.22 -6.61
C MET A 1 -4.64 0.89 -6.65
N GLU A 2 -5.12 0.47 -7.83
CA GLU A 2 -5.80 -0.83 -8.01
C GLU A 2 -5.01 -2.03 -7.43
N LEU A 3 -3.69 -2.07 -7.65
CA LEU A 3 -2.81 -3.10 -7.08
C LEU A 3 -2.80 -3.12 -5.53
N ALA A 4 -2.93 -1.96 -4.89
CA ALA A 4 -2.87 -1.84 -3.43
C ALA A 4 -4.20 -2.19 -2.77
N THR A 5 -5.31 -2.04 -3.50
CA THR A 5 -6.67 -2.12 -2.95
C THR A 5 -7.48 -3.29 -3.50
N GLY A 6 -7.06 -3.89 -4.62
CA GLY A 6 -7.85 -4.86 -5.38
C GLY A 6 -9.11 -4.28 -6.03
N ARG A 7 -9.35 -2.97 -5.88
CA ARG A 7 -10.50 -2.27 -6.48
C ARG A 7 -10.15 -1.83 -7.89
N ARG A 8 -11.10 -1.97 -8.82
CA ARG A 8 -10.96 -1.42 -10.18
C ARG A 8 -11.10 0.10 -10.15
N ALA A 9 -10.32 0.79 -10.97
CA ALA A 9 -10.58 2.19 -11.28
C ALA A 9 -11.78 2.25 -12.23
N VAL A 10 -12.86 2.92 -11.80
CA VAL A 10 -14.09 3.09 -12.57
C VAL A 10 -14.41 4.57 -12.62
N ASP A 11 -14.71 5.09 -13.81
CA ASP A 11 -15.02 6.52 -14.02
C ASP A 11 -16.53 6.83 -13.92
N GLU A 12 -17.40 5.81 -13.88
CA GLU A 12 -18.85 5.99 -13.89
C GLU A 12 -19.56 5.17 -12.79
N GLY A 13 -20.46 5.83 -12.03
CA GLY A 13 -21.44 5.19 -11.14
C GLY A 13 -20.98 4.83 -9.72
N GLU A 14 -19.67 4.74 -9.47
CA GLU A 14 -19.08 4.40 -8.16
C GLU A 14 -18.13 5.51 -7.66
N GLU A 15 -17.81 5.52 -6.36
CA GLU A 15 -16.83 6.46 -5.79
C GLU A 15 -15.46 6.28 -6.47
N CYS A 16 -14.91 7.38 -7.00
CA CYS A 16 -13.61 7.39 -7.64
C CYS A 16 -12.53 6.87 -6.69
N LEU A 17 -11.72 5.93 -7.15
CA LEU A 17 -10.69 5.29 -6.33
C LEU A 17 -9.70 6.32 -5.74
N VAL A 18 -9.47 7.42 -6.45
CA VAL A 18 -8.62 8.53 -5.98
C VAL A 18 -9.29 9.29 -4.83
N GLU A 19 -10.57 9.61 -4.95
CA GLU A 19 -11.31 10.34 -3.92
C GLU A 19 -11.42 9.52 -2.64
N TRP A 20 -11.77 8.24 -2.77
CA TRP A 20 -11.74 7.28 -1.67
C TRP A 20 -10.37 7.23 -0.99
N ALA A 21 -9.28 7.11 -1.77
CA ALA A 21 -7.93 6.99 -1.24
C ALA A 21 -7.48 8.26 -0.50
N ARG A 22 -7.94 9.45 -0.91
CA ARG A 22 -7.66 10.71 -0.20
C ARG A 22 -8.38 10.78 1.15
N GLN A 23 -9.64 10.37 1.19
CA GLN A 23 -10.42 10.34 2.42
C GLN A 23 -9.83 9.35 3.43
N GLU A 24 -9.42 8.18 2.95
CA GLU A 24 -8.73 7.16 3.75
C GLU A 24 -7.48 7.74 4.43
N MET A 25 -6.64 8.44 3.66
CA MET A 25 -5.38 9.00 4.17
C MET A 25 -5.57 10.21 5.11
N THR A 26 -6.74 10.86 5.05
CA THR A 26 -7.10 11.98 5.92
C THR A 26 -7.76 11.48 7.22
N GLY A 27 -8.00 10.17 7.36
CA GLY A 27 -8.60 9.56 8.55
C GLY A 27 -10.08 9.91 8.73
N ASN A 28 -10.74 10.41 7.69
CA ASN A 28 -12.14 10.84 7.75
C ASN A 28 -13.12 9.68 7.52
N MET A 29 -12.65 8.43 7.69
CA MET A 29 -13.41 7.24 7.31
C MET A 29 -14.46 6.89 8.37
N THR A 30 -15.73 7.04 7.99
CA THR A 30 -16.86 6.52 8.75
C THR A 30 -17.02 5.03 8.45
N ALA A 31 -16.39 4.17 9.25
CA ALA A 31 -16.74 2.75 9.47
C ALA A 31 -16.90 1.80 8.25
N LYS A 32 -16.55 2.20 7.02
CA LYS A 32 -16.76 1.38 5.82
C LYS A 32 -15.47 0.68 5.36
N GLY A 33 -14.99 -0.22 6.22
CA GLY A 33 -14.04 -1.27 5.88
C GLY A 33 -12.60 -0.82 5.66
N SER A 34 -11.68 -1.34 6.49
CA SER A 34 -10.25 -1.23 6.25
C SER A 34 -9.90 -1.68 4.81
N PRO A 35 -9.00 -0.97 4.09
CA PRO A 35 -8.57 -1.28 2.72
C PRO A 35 -8.15 -2.74 2.49
N PHE A 36 -7.79 -3.43 3.57
CA PHE A 36 -7.16 -4.74 3.57
C PHE A 36 -8.10 -5.93 3.73
N THR A 37 -9.39 -5.70 4.03
CA THR A 37 -10.32 -6.81 4.27
C THR A 37 -10.86 -7.45 2.98
N LEU A 38 -10.65 -6.82 1.82
CA LEU A 38 -11.14 -7.31 0.53
C LEU A 38 -10.16 -8.23 -0.22
N SER A 39 -8.87 -8.20 0.15
CA SER A 39 -7.90 -9.17 -0.32
C SER A 39 -7.81 -10.24 0.75
N GLY A 40 -8.07 -11.51 0.45
CA GLY A 40 -7.97 -12.64 1.39
C GLY A 40 -6.56 -12.89 1.97
N THR A 41 -5.71 -11.88 1.97
CA THR A 41 -4.43 -11.80 2.65
C THR A 41 -4.67 -11.69 4.15
N LYS A 42 -4.16 -12.68 4.88
CA LYS A 42 -4.10 -12.65 6.35
C LYS A 42 -3.48 -11.30 6.78
N PRO A 43 -4.06 -10.58 7.76
CA PRO A 43 -3.66 -9.21 8.13
C PRO A 43 -2.21 -9.05 8.62
N GLU A 44 -1.45 -10.14 8.71
CA GLU A 44 -0.10 -10.19 9.27
C GLU A 44 1.04 -9.96 8.25
N ASN A 45 0.80 -10.03 6.94
CA ASN A 45 1.85 -9.84 5.93
C ASN A 45 1.43 -8.84 4.84
N GLY A 46 2.13 -7.70 4.74
CA GLY A 46 2.05 -6.78 3.60
C GLY A 46 1.10 -5.59 3.76
N ALA A 47 0.32 -5.51 4.84
CA ALA A 47 -0.67 -4.43 5.02
C ALA A 47 -0.02 -3.04 5.17
N GLU A 48 1.11 -2.95 5.87
CA GLU A 48 1.86 -1.69 5.98
C GLU A 48 2.43 -1.29 4.61
N GLU A 49 3.04 -2.22 3.88
CA GLU A 49 3.64 -1.94 2.57
C GLU A 49 2.61 -1.52 1.53
N LEU A 50 1.45 -2.18 1.53
CA LEU A 50 0.35 -1.84 0.64
C LEU A 50 -0.30 -0.50 1.05
N THR A 51 -0.32 -0.14 2.35
CA THR A 51 -0.72 1.19 2.81
C THR A 51 0.26 2.26 2.32
N GLU A 52 1.56 2.02 2.42
CA GLU A 52 2.59 2.92 1.91
C GLU A 52 2.53 3.04 0.38
N LEU A 53 2.23 1.94 -0.32
CA LEU A 53 2.01 1.94 -1.77
C LEU A 53 0.79 2.78 -2.15
N LEU A 54 -0.29 2.72 -1.36
CA LEU A 54 -1.46 3.57 -1.56
C LEU A 54 -1.11 5.05 -1.37
N LYS A 55 -0.27 5.41 -0.37
CA LYS A 55 0.23 6.79 -0.18
C LYS A 55 1.02 7.29 -1.39
N VAL A 56 1.86 6.44 -1.99
CA VAL A 56 2.57 6.78 -3.24
C VAL A 56 1.57 7.09 -4.35
N GLY A 57 0.51 6.28 -4.47
CA GLY A 57 -0.60 6.54 -5.39
C GLY A 57 -1.22 7.92 -5.21
N VAL A 58 -1.56 8.28 -3.97
CA VAL A 58 -2.20 9.59 -3.64
C VAL A 58 -1.31 10.77 -4.01
N LYS A 59 0.01 10.65 -3.82
CA LYS A 59 0.98 11.67 -4.26
C LYS A 59 1.05 11.79 -5.78
N CYS A 60 1.02 10.67 -6.50
CA CYS A 60 1.05 10.67 -7.97
C CYS A 60 -0.20 11.33 -8.58
N THR A 61 -1.34 11.24 -7.89
CA THR A 61 -2.61 11.80 -8.36
C THR A 61 -2.94 13.15 -7.74
N ALA A 62 -1.98 13.86 -7.11
CA ALA A 62 -2.22 15.18 -6.52
C ALA A 62 -2.95 16.14 -7.48
N ASP A 63 -3.91 16.91 -6.97
CA ASP A 63 -4.80 17.74 -7.81
C ASP A 63 -3.98 18.75 -8.64
N HIS A 64 -2.99 19.37 -8.01
CA HIS A 64 -2.04 20.26 -8.66
C HIS A 64 -0.91 19.47 -9.31
N PRO A 65 -0.66 19.61 -10.64
CA PRO A 65 0.43 18.92 -11.33
C PRO A 65 1.81 19.13 -10.69
N GLN A 66 2.07 20.30 -10.13
CA GLN A 66 3.33 20.67 -9.47
C GLN A 66 3.54 19.96 -8.12
N ALA A 67 2.46 19.49 -7.50
CA ALA A 67 2.52 18.72 -6.26
C ALA A 67 2.72 17.21 -6.51
N ARG A 68 2.58 16.75 -7.76
CA ARG A 68 2.77 15.34 -8.12
C ARG A 68 4.24 15.00 -8.06
N THR A 69 4.57 13.92 -7.36
CA THR A 69 5.94 13.39 -7.35
C THR A 69 6.33 12.90 -8.74
N ASN A 70 7.56 13.20 -9.15
CA ASN A 70 8.07 12.73 -10.44
C ASN A 70 8.44 11.24 -10.40
N MET A 71 8.60 10.60 -11.56
CA MET A 71 8.84 9.16 -11.62
C MET A 71 10.13 8.68 -10.94
N LYS A 72 11.17 9.53 -10.82
CA LYS A 72 12.39 9.18 -10.08
C LYS A 72 12.12 9.11 -8.58
N GLU A 73 11.35 10.06 -8.05
CA GLU A 73 10.92 10.05 -6.65
C GLU A 73 9.97 8.88 -6.36
N VAL A 74 9.05 8.60 -7.29
CA VAL A 74 8.17 7.43 -7.21
C VAL A 74 8.98 6.15 -7.12
N LEU A 75 9.94 5.94 -8.02
CA LEU A 75 10.80 4.76 -7.99
C LEU A 75 11.58 4.66 -6.66
N ALA A 76 12.13 5.76 -6.16
CA ALA A 76 12.83 5.79 -4.89
C ALA A 76 11.92 5.39 -3.70
N MET A 77 10.67 5.88 -3.69
CA MET A 77 9.67 5.49 -2.69
C MET A 77 9.32 4.00 -2.80
N LEU A 78 9.11 3.47 -4.01
CA LEU A 78 8.79 2.06 -4.24
C LEU A 78 9.92 1.12 -3.78
N VAL A 79 11.17 1.45 -4.11
CA VAL A 79 12.35 0.69 -3.65
C VAL A 79 12.46 0.70 -2.13
N LYS A 80 12.14 1.84 -1.49
CA LYS A 80 12.12 1.93 -0.01
C LYS A 80 11.07 1.01 0.60
N ILE A 81 9.87 0.94 0.01
CA ILE A 81 8.79 0.03 0.46
C ILE A 81 9.22 -1.43 0.31
N SER A 82 9.76 -1.80 -0.86
CA SER A 82 10.25 -3.17 -1.10
C SER A 82 11.34 -3.59 -0.10
N ARG A 83 12.33 -2.74 0.17
CA ARG A 83 13.40 -3.04 1.15
C ARG A 83 12.89 -3.23 2.57
N LYS A 84 11.86 -2.50 2.99
CA LYS A 84 11.23 -2.72 4.31
C LYS A 84 10.67 -4.13 4.43
N SER A 85 10.06 -4.63 3.35
CA SER A 85 9.51 -5.98 3.29
C SER A 85 10.59 -7.06 3.38
N GLU A 86 11.70 -6.89 2.65
CA GLU A 86 12.85 -7.83 2.71
C GLU A 86 13.48 -7.90 4.10
N LEU A 87 13.59 -6.77 4.81
CA LEU A 87 14.09 -6.74 6.18
C LEU A 87 13.15 -7.47 7.15
N PHE A 88 11.83 -7.38 6.96
CA PHE A 88 10.86 -8.10 7.77
C PHE A 88 10.93 -9.62 7.52
N ASN A 89 10.96 -10.05 6.25
CA ASN A 89 11.06 -11.46 5.87
C ASN A 89 12.36 -12.12 6.37
N GLY A 90 13.48 -11.37 6.38
CA GLY A 90 14.75 -11.85 6.92
C GLY A 90 14.75 -12.10 8.43
N LEU A 91 13.88 -11.44 9.19
CA LEU A 91 13.72 -11.63 10.64
C LEU A 91 12.71 -12.72 11.00
N SER A 92 11.86 -13.14 10.05
CA SER A 92 10.85 -14.20 10.24
C SER A 92 11.37 -15.61 9.96
N SER A 93 12.65 -15.82 9.63
CA SER A 93 13.20 -17.17 9.46
C SER A 93 13.31 -17.89 10.82
N PRO A 94 12.57 -18.99 11.06
CA PRO A 94 12.76 -19.81 12.25
C PRO A 94 13.95 -20.75 12.02
N GLY A 95 14.93 -20.66 12.92
CA GLY A 95 15.75 -21.78 13.37
C GLY A 95 16.63 -22.47 12.34
N TYR A 96 17.91 -22.11 12.31
CA TYR A 96 18.92 -23.15 12.17
C TYR A 96 19.00 -23.87 13.54
N SER A 97 18.15 -24.88 13.74
CA SER A 97 18.42 -25.89 14.76
C SER A 97 19.69 -26.61 14.34
N HIS A 98 20.80 -26.26 14.98
CA HIS A 98 22.00 -27.08 14.95
C HIS A 98 21.73 -28.32 15.82
N ARG A 99 21.10 -29.32 15.23
CA ARG A 99 21.12 -30.72 15.69
C ARG A 99 21.76 -31.47 14.53
N GLU A 100 22.98 -31.99 14.68
CA GLU A 100 23.37 -33.37 15.02
C GLU A 100 24.89 -33.43 14.67
N MET A 101 25.81 -34.19 15.28
CA MET A 101 25.84 -35.38 16.13
C MET A 101 27.12 -35.33 16.98
#